data_AF-A0A1F9KZ07-F1
#
_entry.id   AF-A0A1F9KZ07-F1
#
_cell.length_a   1.000
_cell.length_b   1.000
_cell.length_c   1.000
_cell.angle_alpha   90.00
_cell.angle_beta   90.00
_cell.angle_gamma   90.00
#
_symmetry.space_group_name_H-M   'P 1'
#
loop_
_entity.id
_entity.type
_entity.pdbx_description
1 polymer ?
#
loop_
_entity_poly.entity_id
_entity_poly.type
_entity_poly.pdbx_seq_one_letter_code
_entity_poly.pdbx_strand_id
1 'polypeptide(L)'
;MPYNDPDPTDPNILVGVVLPADAEAEHEMAYVFAEEFVRMGYNRKRLLSLFKTPFYAGAYGAYRALGEEVIQSIIDECLNAWGRNRITVQEVQDDSNDLNNLNGLNLRREERDDG
;
A
#
# COMPACT_ATOMS: atom_id res chain seq x y z
N MET A 1 -33.14 -15.19 16.69
CA MET A 1 -32.16 -15.58 15.65
C MET A 1 -30.77 -15.41 16.27
N PRO A 2 -29.89 -16.42 16.28
CA PRO A 2 -28.52 -16.25 16.76
C PRO A 2 -27.77 -15.26 15.86
N TYR A 3 -26.93 -14.42 16.45
CA TYR A 3 -26.29 -13.23 15.83
C TYR A 3 -25.31 -13.56 14.67
N ASN A 4 -25.01 -14.83 14.42
CA ASN A 4 -23.89 -15.26 13.57
C ASN A 4 -24.30 -15.91 12.24
N ASP A 5 -25.60 -16.02 11.93
CA ASP A 5 -26.02 -16.50 10.61
C ASP A 5 -26.40 -15.30 9.72
N PRO A 6 -25.58 -14.96 8.71
CA PRO A 6 -25.94 -13.92 7.75
C PRO A 6 -27.20 -14.36 6.98
N ASP A 7 -28.28 -13.60 7.14
CA ASP A 7 -29.51 -13.79 6.38
C ASP A 7 -29.30 -13.26 4.94
N PRO A 8 -29.36 -14.12 3.91
CA PRO A 8 -29.17 -13.71 2.52
C PRO A 8 -30.27 -12.76 2.01
N THR A 9 -31.35 -12.58 2.76
CA THR A 9 -32.44 -11.64 2.46
C THR A 9 -32.34 -10.32 3.24
N ASP A 10 -31.36 -10.15 4.13
CA ASP A 10 -31.14 -8.91 4.86
C ASP A 10 -30.68 -7.80 3.89
N PRO A 11 -31.46 -6.71 3.72
CA PRO A 11 -31.08 -5.63 2.81
C PRO A 11 -29.83 -4.86 3.25
N ASN A 12 -29.36 -5.04 4.50
CA ASN A 12 -28.17 -4.39 5.03
C ASN A 12 -26.91 -5.27 4.90
N ILE A 13 -27.02 -6.49 4.37
CA ILE A 13 -25.84 -7.33 4.14
C ILE A 13 -25.02 -6.79 2.96
N LEU A 14 -23.70 -6.73 3.12
CA LEU A 14 -22.82 -6.32 2.02
C LEU A 14 -22.74 -7.46 0.99
N VAL A 15 -23.25 -7.20 -0.22
CA VAL A 15 -23.17 -8.12 -1.34
C VAL A 15 -22.19 -7.57 -2.38
N GLY A 16 -21.09 -8.30 -2.60
CA GLY A 16 -20.19 -8.02 -3.72
C GLY A 16 -20.84 -8.43 -5.04
N VAL A 17 -20.82 -7.55 -6.04
CA VAL A 17 -21.29 -7.84 -7.40
C VAL A 17 -20.12 -7.68 -8.37
N VAL A 18 -19.92 -8.66 -9.24
CA VAL A 18 -18.92 -8.59 -10.31
C VAL A 18 -19.55 -7.91 -11.50
N LEU A 19 -18.95 -6.81 -11.96
CA LEU A 19 -19.30 -6.20 -13.24
C LEU A 19 -18.46 -6.85 -14.35
N PRO A 20 -19.07 -7.17 -15.50
CA PRO A 20 -18.32 -7.69 -16.63
C PRO A 20 -17.30 -6.64 -17.10
N ALA A 21 -16.04 -7.05 -17.18
CA ALA A 21 -14.96 -6.30 -17.80
C ALA A 21 -14.69 -6.89 -19.19
N ASP A 22 -14.44 -6.03 -20.16
CA ASP A 22 -13.91 -6.45 -21.46
C ASP A 22 -12.37 -6.55 -21.39
N ALA A 23 -11.78 -7.02 -22.48
CA ALA A 23 -10.32 -7.20 -22.55
C ALA A 23 -9.55 -5.88 -22.39
N GLU A 24 -10.15 -4.76 -22.79
CA GLU A 24 -9.54 -3.43 -22.65
C GLU A 24 -9.50 -3.01 -21.18
N ALA A 25 -10.60 -3.20 -20.44
CA ALA A 25 -10.63 -2.93 -19.01
C ALA A 25 -9.61 -3.80 -18.23
N GLU A 26 -9.47 -5.09 -18.58
CA GLU A 26 -8.44 -5.97 -17.99
C GLU A 26 -7.01 -5.49 -18.29
N HIS A 27 -6.80 -4.95 -19.50
CA HIS A 27 -5.51 -4.40 -19.92
C HIS A 27 -5.14 -3.14 -19.14
N GLU A 28 -6.06 -2.18 -19.02
CA GLU A 28 -5.89 -0.97 -18.21
C GLU A 28 -5.65 -1.32 -16.72
N MET A 29 -6.39 -2.29 -16.18
CA MET A 29 -6.19 -2.76 -14.81
C MET A 29 -4.83 -3.42 -14.60
N ALA A 30 -4.30 -4.13 -15.59
CA ALA A 30 -2.96 -4.70 -15.53
C ALA A 30 -1.88 -3.61 -15.39
N TYR A 31 -2.02 -2.48 -16.09
CA TYR A 31 -1.12 -1.33 -15.92
C TYR A 31 -1.19 -0.78 -14.50
N VAL A 32 -2.38 -0.57 -13.95
CA VAL A 32 -2.55 -0.06 -12.58
C VAL A 32 -1.83 -0.97 -11.58
N PHE A 33 -2.03 -2.28 -11.66
CA PHE A 33 -1.33 -3.21 -10.77
C PHE A 33 0.20 -3.15 -10.96
N ALA A 34 0.69 -3.17 -12.20
CA ALA A 34 2.11 -3.13 -12.45
C ALA A 34 2.75 -1.82 -11.93
N GLU A 35 2.15 -0.68 -12.23
CA GLU A 35 2.63 0.65 -11.82
C GLU A 35 2.73 0.77 -10.30
N GLU A 36 1.66 0.45 -9.58
CA GLU A 36 1.62 0.60 -8.12
C GLU A 36 2.73 -0.22 -7.45
N PHE A 37 2.94 -1.46 -7.89
CA PHE A 37 3.99 -2.32 -7.33
C PHE A 37 5.39 -1.92 -7.76
N VAL A 38 5.58 -1.39 -8.97
CA VAL A 38 6.87 -0.78 -9.36
C VAL A 38 7.19 0.41 -8.46
N ARG A 39 6.22 1.29 -8.19
CA ARG A 39 6.40 2.46 -7.32
C ARG A 39 6.69 2.07 -5.86
N MET A 40 6.20 0.91 -5.43
CA MET A 40 6.58 0.27 -4.15
C MET A 40 7.95 -0.43 -4.17
N GLY A 41 8.70 -0.37 -5.29
CA GLY A 41 10.05 -0.93 -5.41
C GLY A 41 10.10 -2.42 -5.73
N TYR A 42 9.03 -3.00 -6.30
CA TYR A 42 9.08 -4.38 -6.78
C TYR A 42 9.94 -4.48 -8.05
N ASN A 43 10.74 -5.55 -8.12
CA ASN A 43 11.48 -5.90 -9.32
C ASN A 43 10.66 -6.79 -10.25
N ARG A 44 11.13 -6.96 -11.49
CA ARG A 44 10.48 -7.76 -12.54
C ARG A 44 10.02 -9.14 -12.09
N LYS A 45 10.87 -9.88 -11.37
CA LYS A 45 10.54 -11.24 -10.90
C LYS A 45 9.39 -11.23 -9.90
N ARG A 46 9.39 -10.27 -8.97
CA ARG A 46 8.31 -10.12 -7.98
C ARG A 46 7.00 -9.69 -8.64
N LEU A 47 7.06 -8.79 -9.62
CA LEU A 47 5.88 -8.38 -10.40
C LEU A 47 5.28 -9.58 -11.14
N LEU A 48 6.06 -10.33 -11.90
CA LEU A 48 5.53 -11.50 -12.61
C LEU A 48 4.94 -12.55 -11.66
N SER A 49 5.57 -12.76 -10.49
CA SER A 49 5.03 -13.67 -9.46
C SER A 49 3.68 -13.19 -8.92
N LEU A 50 3.48 -11.87 -8.76
CA LEU A 50 2.23 -11.28 -8.31
C LEU A 50 1.09 -11.61 -9.29
N PHE A 51 1.32 -11.42 -10.59
CA PHE A 51 0.35 -11.76 -11.65
C PHE A 51 0.06 -13.27 -11.75
N LYS A 52 1.00 -14.14 -11.36
CA LYS A 52 0.79 -15.61 -11.42
C LYS A 52 0.14 -16.22 -10.17
N THR A 53 -0.04 -15.45 -9.09
CA THR A 53 -0.50 -15.98 -7.81
C THR A 53 -2.00 -15.73 -7.61
N PRO A 54 -2.86 -16.77 -7.49
CA PRO A 54 -4.32 -16.61 -7.35
C PRO A 54 -4.78 -15.79 -6.14
N PHE A 55 -3.95 -15.67 -5.10
CA PHE A 55 -4.19 -14.80 -3.96
C PHE A 55 -4.43 -13.34 -4.38
N TYR A 56 -3.74 -12.87 -5.44
CA TYR A 56 -3.95 -11.54 -6.02
C TYR A 56 -5.01 -11.61 -7.12
N ALA A 57 -6.27 -11.81 -6.73
CA ALA A 57 -7.36 -12.13 -7.66
C ALA A 57 -7.47 -11.19 -8.87
N GLY A 58 -7.30 -9.88 -8.69
CA GLY A 58 -7.33 -8.89 -9.79
C GLY A 58 -6.18 -9.08 -10.78
N ALA A 59 -4.94 -9.06 -10.30
CA ALA A 59 -3.77 -9.26 -11.17
C ALA A 59 -3.74 -10.67 -11.80
N TYR A 60 -4.15 -11.68 -11.05
CA TYR A 60 -4.29 -13.04 -11.57
C TYR A 60 -5.38 -13.13 -12.65
N GLY A 61 -6.51 -12.44 -12.47
CA GLY A 61 -7.57 -12.30 -13.46
C GLY A 61 -7.04 -11.71 -14.77
N ALA A 62 -6.36 -10.57 -14.69
CA ALA A 62 -5.74 -9.92 -15.85
C ALA A 62 -4.72 -10.82 -16.55
N TYR A 63 -3.89 -11.55 -15.79
CA TYR A 63 -2.96 -12.53 -16.35
C TYR A 63 -3.66 -13.65 -17.13
N ARG A 64 -4.80 -14.13 -16.63
CA ARG A 64 -5.59 -15.18 -17.29
C ARG A 64 -6.30 -14.67 -18.54
N ALA A 65 -6.72 -13.40 -18.54
CA ALA A 65 -7.42 -12.77 -19.66
C ALA A 65 -6.45 -12.40 -20.82
N LEU A 66 -5.31 -11.80 -20.49
CA LEU A 66 -4.38 -11.21 -21.46
C LEU A 66 -3.22 -12.14 -21.83
N GLY A 67 -2.86 -13.06 -20.95
CA GLY A 67 -1.72 -13.96 -21.14
C GLY A 67 -0.37 -13.38 -20.71
N GLU A 68 0.62 -14.27 -20.61
CA GLU A 68 1.92 -13.95 -20.00
C GLU A 68 2.76 -12.94 -20.81
N GLU A 69 2.71 -13.00 -22.14
CA GLU A 69 3.49 -12.12 -23.01
C GLU A 69 3.09 -10.65 -22.84
N VAL A 70 1.79 -10.37 -22.87
CA VAL A 70 1.24 -9.02 -22.67
C VAL A 70 1.60 -8.50 -21.28
N ILE A 71 1.41 -9.30 -20.24
CA ILE A 71 1.77 -8.92 -18.87
C ILE A 71 3.26 -8.60 -18.73
N GLN A 72 4.14 -9.36 -19.40
CA GLN A 72 5.57 -9.07 -19.39
C GLN A 72 5.89 -7.74 -20.09
N SER A 73 5.24 -7.42 -21.21
CA SER A 73 5.40 -6.11 -21.87
C SER A 73 5.00 -4.97 -20.94
N ILE A 74 3.83 -5.06 -20.31
CA ILE A 74 3.33 -4.05 -19.37
C ILE A 74 4.31 -3.86 -18.20
N ILE A 75 4.80 -4.95 -17.61
CA ILE A 75 5.79 -4.89 -16.52
C ILE A 75 7.06 -4.15 -16.97
N ASP A 76 7.56 -4.45 -18.16
CA ASP A 76 8.79 -3.85 -18.69
C ASP A 76 8.58 -2.35 -18.97
N GLU A 77 7.42 -1.96 -19.49
CA GLU A 77 7.04 -0.56 -19.68
C GLU A 77 6.96 0.21 -18.35
N CYS A 78 6.26 -0.34 -17.35
CA CYS A 78 6.16 0.28 -16.02
C CYS A 78 7.52 0.39 -15.33
N LEU A 79 8.37 -0.63 -15.43
CA LEU A 79 9.74 -0.58 -14.88
C LEU A 79 10.59 0.48 -15.55
N ASN A 80 10.46 0.66 -16.86
CA ASN A 80 11.19 1.69 -17.59
C ASN A 80 10.72 3.11 -17.21
N ALA A 81 9.42 3.30 -16.99
CA ALA A 81 8.84 4.57 -16.59
C ALA A 81 9.15 4.92 -15.12
N TRP A 82 9.02 3.95 -14.21
CA TRP A 82 8.97 4.22 -12.76
C TRP A 82 10.07 3.54 -11.94
N GLY A 83 10.73 2.50 -12.46
CA GLY A 83 11.66 1.65 -11.71
C GLY A 83 12.95 2.32 -11.22
N ARG A 84 13.21 3.57 -11.61
CA ARG A 84 14.37 4.36 -11.17
C ARG A 84 14.12 5.14 -9.87
N ASN A 85 12.86 5.36 -9.53
CA ASN A 85 12.48 6.18 -8.38
C ASN A 85 12.02 5.29 -7.24
N ARG A 86 12.77 5.26 -6.14
CA ARG A 86 12.36 4.55 -4.92
C ARG A 86 11.82 5.56 -3.92
N ILE A 87 10.50 5.57 -3.74
CA ILE A 87 9.86 6.37 -2.69
C ILE A 87 9.96 5.59 -1.37
N THR A 88 10.59 6.18 -0.36
CA THR A 88 10.65 5.62 1.00
C THR A 88 9.82 6.50 1.93
N VAL A 89 8.83 5.92 2.60
CA VAL A 89 8.10 6.61 3.68
C VAL A 89 8.96 6.54 4.94
N GLN A 90 9.32 7.70 5.48
CA GLN A 90 9.92 7.80 6.81
C GLN A 90 8.81 8.20 7.78
N GLU A 91 8.66 7.46 8.88
CA GLU A 91 7.81 7.89 9.98
C GLU A 91 8.42 9.13 10.64
N VAL A 92 7.58 10.13 10.94
CA VAL A 92 8.02 11.31 11.69
C VAL A 92 8.27 10.87 13.12
N GLN A 93 9.52 11.02 13.58
CA GLN A 93 9.89 10.78 14.97
C GLN A 93 9.17 11.82 15.83
N ASP A 94 8.25 11.37 16.68
CA ASP A 94 7.50 12.24 17.59
C ASP A 94 8.41 12.59 18.79
N ASP A 95 9.08 13.74 18.73
CA ASP A 95 10.01 14.23 19.77
C ASP A 95 9.25 14.75 21.02
N SER A 96 8.44 13.89 21.63
CA SER A 96 7.71 14.19 22.88
C SER A 96 8.62 14.24 24.15
N ASN A 97 9.95 14.36 24.00
CA ASN A 97 10.89 14.26 25.13
C ASN A 97 11.43 15.61 25.63
N ASP A 98 10.99 16.75 25.06
CA ASP A 98 11.47 18.08 25.44
C ASP A 98 10.88 18.62 26.76
N LEU A 99 9.85 17.99 27.33
CA LEU A 99 9.25 18.44 28.59
C LEU A 99 10.02 18.01 29.86
N ASN A 100 11.00 17.11 29.76
CA ASN A 100 11.81 16.67 30.91
C ASN A 100 13.05 17.53 31.18
N ASN A 101 13.44 18.43 30.27
CA ASN A 101 14.69 19.20 30.38
C ASN A 101 14.52 20.59 31.03
N LEU A 102 13.29 20.98 31.38
CA LEU A 102 13.01 22.28 32.03
C LEU A 102 13.03 22.22 33.56
N ASN A 103 13.09 21.02 34.16
CA ASN A 103 13.20 20.86 35.62
C ASN A 103 14.65 20.95 36.17
N GLY A 104 15.65 21.09 35.30
CA GLY A 104 17.07 21.14 35.67
C GLY A 104 17.67 22.54 35.86
N LEU A 105 16.91 23.62 35.59
CA LEU A 105 17.44 24.99 35.55
C LEU A 105 17.04 25.88 36.74
N ASN A 106 16.33 25.35 37.76
CA ASN A 106 15.76 26.15 38.85
C ASN A 106 16.31 25.86 40.25
N LEU A 107 17.59 25.45 40.37
CA LEU A 107 18.27 25.32 41.66
C LEU A 107 19.74 25.73 41.52
N ARG A 108 20.04 27.02 41.41
CA ARG A 108 21.35 27.60 41.79
C ARG A 108 21.31 29.13 41.88
N ARG A 109 21.53 29.61 43.12
CA ARG A 109 22.00 30.94 43.55
C ARG A 109 20.97 32.07 43.64
N GLU A 110 20.34 32.17 44.81
CA GLU A 110 20.21 33.44 45.54
C GLU A 110 20.46 33.16 47.02
N GLU A 111 21.74 33.06 47.42
CA GLU A 111 22.18 33.36 48.78
C GLU A 111 23.62 33.92 48.71
N ARG A 112 23.87 34.95 49.53
CA ARG A 112 25.02 35.88 49.63
C ARG A 112 24.78 37.22 48.92
N ASP A 113 24.80 38.38 49.57
CA ASP A 113 25.25 38.75 50.92
C ASP A 113 24.52 40.04 51.34
N ASP A 114 24.08 40.08 52.60
CA ASP A 114 23.65 41.27 53.30
C ASP A 114 24.85 41.76 54.13
N GLY A 115 25.50 42.83 53.67
CA GLY A 115 26.63 43.49 54.35
C GLY A 115 26.76 44.93 53.91
#